data_AF-A0A0W1B003-F1
#
_entry.id   AF-A0A0W1B003-F1
#
_cell.length_a   1.000
_cell.length_b   1.000
_cell.length_c   1.000
_cell.angle_alpha   90.00
_cell.angle_beta   90.00
_cell.angle_gamma   90.00
#
_symmetry.space_group_name_H-M   'P 1'
#
loop_
_entity.id
_entity.type
_entity.pdbx_description
1 polymer ?
#
loop_
_entity_poly.entity_id
_entity_poly.type
_entity_poly.pdbx_seq_one_letter_code
_entity_poly.pdbx_strand_id
1 'polypeptide(L)' 'MIMNAIHLVQGDNGTEAQIRTPFADQDRISDYATHAVTEAASKGLIKGKTETNFAPQDAATRAEAAVMIKQVLQYLKFMN' A
#
# COMPACT_ATOMS: atom_id res chain seq x y z
N MET A 1 2.11 0.78 8.00
CA MET A 1 2.63 2.11 8.40
C MET A 1 2.23 3.22 7.44
N ILE A 2 2.37 3.05 6.11
CA ILE A 2 2.00 4.08 5.12
C ILE A 2 0.50 4.41 5.14
N MET A 3 -0.38 3.40 5.20
CA MET A 3 -1.83 3.64 5.19
C MET A 3 -2.31 4.41 6.43
N ASN A 4 -1.77 4.09 7.60
CA ASN A 4 -2.08 4.80 8.85
C ASN A 4 -1.73 6.30 8.75
N ALA A 5 -0.64 6.65 8.04
CA ALA A 5 -0.27 8.05 7.82
C ALA A 5 -1.27 8.78 6.92
N ILE A 6 -1.81 8.10 5.90
CA ILE A 6 -2.86 8.66 5.03
C ILE A 6 -4.17 8.85 5.81
N HIS A 7 -4.57 7.85 6.62
CA HIS A 7 -5.78 7.94 7.45
C HIS A 7 -5.69 9.07 8.47
N LEU A 8 -4.52 9.30 9.07
CA LEU A 8 -4.29 10.43 9.98
C LEU A 8 -4.49 11.80 9.29
N VAL A 9 -4.08 11.92 8.02
CA VAL A 9 -4.21 13.17 7.25
C VAL A 9 -5.62 13.35 6.71
N GLN A 10 -6.29 12.27 6.31
CA GLN A 10 -7.63 12.31 5.69
C GLN A 10 -8.79 12.22 6.69
N GLY A 11 -8.54 11.79 7.93
CA GLY A 11 -9.56 11.71 9.00
C GLY A 11 -10.58 10.57 8.83
N ASP A 12 -10.32 9.60 7.95
CA ASP A 12 -11.22 8.48 7.66
C ASP A 12 -10.83 7.22 8.45
N ASN A 13 -11.79 6.63 9.16
CA ASN A 13 -11.61 5.42 9.96
C ASN A 13 -12.09 4.20 9.15
N GLY A 14 -11.16 3.56 8.45
CA GLY A 14 -11.22 2.14 8.10
C GLY A 14 -12.54 1.67 7.50
N THR A 15 -12.80 2.01 6.23
CA THR A 15 -13.88 1.37 5.49
C THR A 15 -13.54 -0.12 5.29
N GLU A 16 -14.36 -1.02 5.84
CA GLU A 16 -14.32 -2.48 5.67
C GLU A 16 -14.72 -2.91 4.25
N ALA A 17 -14.15 -2.28 3.23
CA ALA A 17 -14.36 -2.69 1.85
C ALA A 17 -13.68 -4.04 1.60
N GLN A 18 -14.33 -4.90 0.80
CA GLN A 18 -13.90 -6.28 0.55
C GLN A 18 -12.40 -6.38 0.31
N ILE A 19 -11.72 -7.03 1.25
CA ILE A 19 -10.28 -7.19 1.28
C ILE A 19 -9.89 -8.24 0.24
N ARG A 20 -9.71 -7.80 -1.00
CA ARG A 20 -9.16 -8.64 -2.06
C ARG A 20 -8.07 -7.85 -2.77
N THR A 21 -6.81 -8.16 -2.44
CA THR A 21 -5.68 -7.60 -3.17
C THR A 21 -5.63 -8.21 -4.58
N PRO A 22 -5.12 -7.48 -5.59
CA PRO A 22 -4.95 -8.02 -6.94
C PRO A 22 -3.80 -9.05 -7.05
N PHE A 23 -3.12 -9.37 -5.95
CA PHE A 23 -1.90 -10.16 -5.95
C PHE A 23 -2.16 -11.65 -5.67
N ALA A 24 -1.45 -12.52 -6.39
CA ALA A 24 -1.51 -13.97 -6.26
C ALA A 24 -0.91 -14.46 -4.93
N ASP A 25 0.02 -13.71 -4.34
CA ASP A 25 0.66 -14.02 -3.06
C ASP A 25 0.02 -13.31 -1.86
N GLN A 26 -1.26 -12.95 -1.98
CA GLN A 26 -2.02 -12.31 -0.93
C GLN A 26 -2.02 -13.08 0.41
N ASP A 27 -1.94 -14.42 0.35
CA ASP A 27 -1.93 -15.29 1.52
C ASP A 27 -0.64 -15.16 2.34
N ARG A 28 0.41 -14.53 1.76
CA ARG A 28 1.66 -14.22 2.46
C ARG A 28 1.66 -12.84 3.10
N ILE A 29 0.63 -12.04 2.87
CA ILE A 29 0.47 -10.73 3.50
C ILE A 29 -0.09 -10.96 4.91
N SER A 30 0.61 -10.43 5.91
CA SER A 30 0.12 -10.49 7.29
C SER A 30 -1.24 -9.81 7.43
N ASP A 31 -2.13 -10.38 8.24
CA ASP A 31 -3.51 -9.90 8.41
C ASP A 31 -3.62 -8.39 8.71
N TYR A 32 -2.71 -7.85 9.54
CA TYR A 32 -2.66 -6.43 9.87
C TYR A 32 -2.33 -5.51 8.67
N ALA A 33 -1.67 -6.06 7.66
CA ALA A 33 -1.22 -5.35 6.47
C ALA A 33 -2.16 -5.54 5.29
N THR A 34 -2.99 -6.58 5.28
CA THR A 34 -3.85 -6.92 4.13
C THR A 34 -4.79 -5.79 3.75
N HIS A 35 -5.43 -5.15 4.74
CA HIS A 35 -6.29 -3.99 4.49
C HIS A 35 -5.51 -2.81 3.90
N ALA A 36 -4.38 -2.45 4.54
CA ALA A 36 -3.51 -1.36 4.10
C ALA A 36 -2.94 -1.57 2.69
N VAL A 37 -2.55 -2.81 2.35
CA VAL A 37 -2.03 -3.17 1.03
C VAL A 37 -3.15 -3.14 0.00
N THR A 38 -4.34 -3.65 0.32
CA THR A 38 -5.49 -3.61 -0.59
C THR A 38 -5.86 -2.18 -0.94
N GLU A 39 -5.95 -1.31 0.07
CA GLU A 39 -6.33 0.08 -0.12
C GLU A 39 -5.24 0.87 -0.87
N ALA A 40 -3.97 0.67 -0.53
CA ALA A 40 -2.89 1.32 -1.23
C ALA A 40 -2.79 0.85 -2.69
N ALA A 41 -3.05 -0.44 -2.97
CA ALA A 41 -3.04 -0.98 -4.32
C ALA A 41 -4.21 -0.45 -5.15
N SER A 42 -5.42 -0.37 -4.59
CA SER A 42 -6.60 0.18 -5.27
C SER A 42 -6.44 1.67 -5.60
N LYS A 43 -5.75 2.42 -4.73
CA LYS A 43 -5.38 3.83 -4.95
C LYS A 43 -4.16 4.00 -5.86
N GLY A 44 -3.55 2.92 -6.36
CA GLY A 44 -2.36 2.95 -7.23
C GLY A 44 -1.08 3.45 -6.54
N LEU A 45 -1.06 3.46 -5.21
CA LEU A 45 0.04 3.97 -4.38
C LEU A 45 1.15 2.95 -4.17
N ILE A 46 0.84 1.67 -4.34
CA ILE A 46 1.83 0.59 -4.32
C ILE A 46 1.68 -0.24 -5.58
N LYS A 47 2.81 -0.78 -6.04
CA LYS A 47 2.87 -1.75 -7.13
C LYS A 47 3.62 -2.98 -6.62
N GLY A 48 3.16 -4.15 -7.03
CA GLY A 48 3.89 -5.39 -6.78
C GLY A 48 5.21 -5.42 -7.55
N LYS A 49 6.09 -6.33 -7.13
CA LYS A 49 7.35 -6.63 -7.82
C LYS A 49 7.13 -7.12 -9.25
N THR A 50 5.97 -7.74 -9.49
CA THR A 50 5.44 -8.07 -10.81
C THR A 50 3.96 -7.70 -10.88
N GLU A 51 3.33 -7.85 -12.04
CA GLU A 51 1.88 -7.58 -12.21
C GLU A 51 1.00 -8.43 -11.29
N THR A 52 1.47 -9.63 -10.94
CA THR A 52 0.71 -10.60 -10.14
C THR A 52 1.26 -10.82 -8.75
N ASN A 53 2.49 -10.37 -8.44
CA ASN A 53 3.17 -10.72 -7.18
C ASN A 53 3.63 -9.48 -6.41
N PHE A 54 3.22 -9.37 -5.14
CA PHE A 54 3.58 -8.28 -4.24
C PHE A 54 4.89 -8.51 -3.49
N ALA A 55 5.20 -9.77 -3.15
CA ALA A 55 6.33 -10.22 -2.36
C ALA A 55 6.40 -9.56 -0.95
N PRO A 56 5.38 -9.75 -0.09
CA PRO A 56 5.28 -9.07 1.21
C PRO A 56 6.38 -9.42 2.22
N GLN A 57 7.03 -10.58 2.04
CA GLN A 57 8.10 -11.07 2.91
C GLN A 57 9.50 -10.71 2.42
N ASP A 58 9.63 -10.20 1.19
CA ASP A 58 10.92 -9.73 0.67
C ASP A 58 11.27 -8.38 1.33
N ALA A 59 12.56 -8.19 1.59
CA ALA A 59 13.05 -6.89 2.04
C ALA A 59 12.90 -5.87 0.90
N ALA A 60 12.17 -4.77 1.16
CA ALA A 60 12.11 -3.65 0.24
C ALA A 60 13.47 -2.96 0.14
N THR A 61 13.90 -2.68 -1.09
CA THR A 61 15.08 -1.87 -1.34
C THR A 61 14.81 -0.41 -0.96
N ARG A 62 15.90 0.35 -0.68
CA ARG A 62 15.79 1.79 -0.41
C ARG A 62 15.13 2.57 -1.55
N ALA A 63 15.33 2.12 -2.80
CA ALA A 63 14.71 2.72 -3.97
C ALA A 63 13.19 2.50 -3.98
N GLU A 64 12.74 1.27 -3.73
CA GLU A 64 11.31 0.94 -3.65
C GLU A 64 10.63 1.71 -2.50
N ALA A 65 11.28 1.79 -1.34
CA ALA A 65 10.78 2.58 -0.22
C ALA A 65 10.64 4.08 -0.57
N ALA A 66 11.64 4.67 -1.24
CA ALA A 66 11.59 6.06 -1.67
C ALA A 66 10.47 6.32 -2.70
N VAL A 67 10.25 5.38 -3.63
CA VAL A 67 9.15 5.46 -4.61
C VAL A 67 7.79 5.43 -3.91
N MET A 68 7.58 4.52 -2.95
CA MET A 68 6.33 4.47 -2.18
C MET A 68 6.10 5.77 -1.42
N ILE A 69 7.12 6.32 -0.75
CA ILE A 69 7.01 7.61 -0.05
C ILE A 69 6.67 8.74 -1.02
N LYS A 70 7.33 8.80 -2.18
CA LYS A 70 7.04 9.81 -3.21
C LYS A 70 5.58 9.74 -3.67
N GLN A 71 5.08 8.53 -3.96
CA GLN A 71 3.70 8.33 -4.41
C GLN A 71 2.69 8.79 -3.37
N VAL A 72 2.95 8.50 -2.09
CA VAL A 72 2.11 8.96 -0.98
C VAL A 72 2.12 10.49 -0.88
N LEU A 73 3.29 11.12 -0.95
CA LEU A 73 3.40 12.58 -0.89
C LEU A 73 2.71 13.27 -2.08
N GLN A 74 2.80 12.69 -3.28
CA GLN A 74 2.08 13.18 -4.46
C GLN A 74 0.55 13.00 -4.31
N TYR A 75 0.11 11.85 -3.80
CA TYR A 75 -1.30 11.58 -3.55
C TYR A 75 -1.91 12.54 -2.52
N LEU A 76 -1.15 12.87 -1.48
CA LEU A 76 -1.52 13.87 -0.46
C LEU A 76 -1.33 15.32 -0.95
N LYS A 77 -0.90 15.53 -2.20
CA LYS A 77 -0.62 16.84 -2.80
C LYS A 77 0.43 17.67 -2.03
N PHE A 78 1.35 17.01 -1.36
CA PHE A 78 2.52 17.64 -0.74
C PHE A 78 3.70 17.80 -1.71
N MET A 79 3.58 17.25 -2.93
CA MET A 79 4.57 17.32 -3.99
C MET A 79 3.85 17.37 -5.35
N ASN A 80 4.29 18.25 -6.26
CA ASN A 80 3.81 18.32 -7.64
C ASN A 80 4.62 17.40 -8.57
#